data_AF-B0MS46-F1
#
_entry.id   AF-B0MS46-F1
#
_cell.length_a   1.000
_cell.length_b   1.000
_cell.length_c   1.000
_cell.angle_alpha   90.00
_cell.angle_beta   90.00
_cell.angle_gamma   90.00
#
_symmetry.space_group_name_H-M   'P 1'
#
loop_
_entity.id
_entity.type
_entity.pdbx_description
1 polymer ?
#
loop_
_entity_poly.entity_id
_entity_poly.type
_entity_poly.pdbx_seq_one_letter_code
_entity_poly.pdbx_strand_id
1 'polypeptide(L)'
;MLKTFLKSDIKLNILIFLISVSAVFTFISLFCALNSGNAAYHNMMDRSGYIFDGIMPEDSPEFFKENLPEVYTAYADNAVVSYRSTENYICTESAKVAFNKSMKELYRFIQSDYNITDGRFFTEDELKGDSKAIIAENDCGINVGDRLIIPDDKGDIVLNVIGLSDDFIVPYTFFLYHNNSGIYVKDEDFENEMKNTAPTKYNGARFFFTSDLSDDELQALEQFLGKVVYIQPPNRENNDSVIIIYAIITGGIVVTGIFTALLLLTLMLHLTDNCSEQINVLKVTGCKSMPITLLLSAVTLTYTAVSFICAIALSPIFTALMETLRMEYVPTAFDYLLSFVIYSIIIIISLLPGFKRVSSATYANGGAI
;
A
#
# COMPACT_ATOMS: atom_id res chain seq x y z
N MET A 1 17.29 -40.05 -28.22
CA MET A 1 17.61 -39.60 -26.86
C MET A 1 16.51 -38.71 -26.29
N LEU A 2 16.25 -37.49 -26.80
CA LEU A 2 15.15 -36.62 -26.32
C LEU A 2 13.76 -37.32 -26.32
N LYS A 3 13.43 -38.02 -27.41
CA LYS A 3 12.20 -38.82 -27.53
C LYS A 3 12.11 -39.96 -26.51
N THR A 4 13.26 -40.53 -26.11
CA THR A 4 13.35 -41.62 -25.13
C THR A 4 13.34 -41.07 -23.70
N PHE A 5 13.97 -39.92 -23.47
CA PHE A 5 13.95 -39.14 -22.24
C PHE A 5 12.52 -38.68 -21.90
N LEU A 6 11.77 -38.22 -22.90
CA LEU A 6 10.37 -37.83 -22.77
C LEU A 6 9.41 -39.03 -22.62
N LYS A 7 9.73 -40.20 -23.20
CA LYS A 7 8.90 -41.42 -23.12
C LYS A 7 9.17 -42.31 -21.90
N SER A 8 10.33 -42.19 -21.27
CA SER A 8 10.79 -43.11 -20.22
C SER A 8 9.82 -43.15 -19.03
N ASP A 9 9.32 -41.99 -18.60
CA ASP A 9 8.31 -41.92 -17.55
C ASP A 9 7.53 -40.60 -17.62
N ILE A 10 6.33 -40.64 -18.21
CA ILE A 10 5.47 -39.46 -18.39
C ILE A 10 5.05 -38.85 -17.04
N LYS A 11 4.93 -39.68 -15.99
CA LYS A 11 4.56 -39.22 -14.65
C LYS A 11 5.71 -38.42 -14.04
N LEU A 12 6.95 -38.90 -14.23
CA LEU A 12 8.15 -38.21 -13.80
C LEU A 12 8.32 -36.87 -14.52
N ASN A 13 8.09 -36.82 -15.83
CA ASN A 13 8.19 -35.59 -16.62
C ASN A 13 7.14 -34.54 -16.23
N ILE A 14 5.90 -34.97 -15.93
CA ILE A 14 4.86 -34.08 -15.39
C ILE A 14 5.26 -33.56 -14.01
N LEU A 15 5.79 -34.42 -13.15
CA LEU A 15 6.26 -34.03 -11.81
C LEU A 15 7.40 -33.01 -11.88
N ILE A 16 8.37 -33.22 -12.79
CA ILE A 16 9.49 -32.27 -13.04
C ILE A 16 8.94 -30.91 -13.44
N PHE A 17 7.99 -30.90 -14.36
CA PHE A 17 7.39 -29.68 -14.85
C PHE A 17 6.63 -28.94 -13.73
N LEU A 18 5.83 -29.64 -12.93
CA LEU A 18 5.09 -29.04 -11.80
C LEU A 18 6.03 -28.46 -10.73
N ILE A 19 7.08 -29.20 -10.36
CA ILE A 19 8.09 -28.72 -9.40
C ILE A 19 8.80 -27.48 -9.94
N SER A 20 9.13 -27.47 -11.24
CA SER A 20 9.80 -26.34 -11.88
C SER A 20 8.92 -25.09 -11.92
N VAL A 21 7.63 -25.22 -12.23
CA VAL A 21 6.66 -24.12 -12.16
C VAL A 21 6.50 -23.61 -10.73
N SER A 22 6.38 -24.52 -9.76
CA SER A 22 6.29 -24.17 -8.33
C SER A 22 7.54 -23.43 -7.83
N ALA A 23 8.73 -23.77 -8.34
CA ALA A 23 9.98 -23.08 -7.99
C ALA A 23 9.94 -21.61 -8.40
N VAL A 24 9.53 -21.34 -9.65
CA VAL A 24 9.44 -19.98 -10.19
C VAL A 24 8.46 -19.15 -9.37
N PHE A 25 7.28 -19.70 -9.04
CA PHE A 25 6.32 -19.02 -8.16
C PHE A 25 6.84 -18.81 -6.74
N THR A 26 7.64 -19.72 -6.20
CA THR A 26 8.26 -19.54 -4.88
C THR A 26 9.18 -18.32 -4.87
N PHE A 27 10.00 -18.14 -5.91
CA PHE A 27 10.87 -16.96 -6.03
C PHE A 27 10.09 -15.67 -6.31
N ILE A 28 9.03 -15.73 -7.13
CA ILE A 28 8.15 -14.57 -7.36
C ILE A 28 7.50 -14.15 -6.04
N SER A 29 6.96 -15.10 -5.27
CA SER A 29 6.39 -14.84 -3.95
C SER A 29 7.42 -14.27 -2.97
N LEU A 30 8.71 -14.63 -3.09
CA LEU A 30 9.78 -14.02 -2.29
C LEU A 30 9.92 -12.53 -2.61
N PHE A 31 9.95 -12.15 -3.89
CA PHE A 31 10.01 -10.74 -4.29
C PHE A 31 8.75 -9.98 -3.91
N CYS A 32 7.58 -10.60 -4.05
CA CYS A 32 6.34 -10.02 -3.56
C CYS A 32 6.40 -9.80 -2.05
N ALA A 33 6.88 -10.77 -1.27
CA ALA A 33 7.01 -10.63 0.17
C ALA A 33 8.06 -9.58 0.58
N LEU A 34 9.20 -9.50 -0.12
CA LEU A 34 10.25 -8.52 0.15
C LEU A 34 9.81 -7.09 -0.24
N ASN A 35 9.19 -6.92 -1.40
CA ASN A 35 8.73 -5.62 -1.89
C ASN A 35 7.44 -5.17 -1.20
N SER A 36 6.52 -6.08 -0.90
CA SER A 36 5.38 -5.81 -0.01
C SER A 36 5.88 -5.52 1.39
N GLY A 37 6.91 -6.22 1.87
CA GLY A 37 7.57 -5.93 3.12
C GLY A 37 8.15 -4.52 3.12
N ASN A 38 8.81 -4.08 2.05
CA ASN A 38 9.38 -2.73 1.95
C ASN A 38 8.30 -1.64 1.77
N ALA A 39 7.23 -1.91 1.02
CA ALA A 39 6.09 -1.01 0.87
C ALA A 39 5.31 -0.88 2.18
N ALA A 40 5.00 -1.99 2.83
CA ALA A 40 4.41 -2.03 4.15
C ALA A 40 5.36 -1.41 5.18
N TYR A 41 6.68 -1.60 5.08
CA TYR A 41 7.65 -0.94 5.95
C TYR A 41 7.64 0.58 5.74
N HIS A 42 7.54 1.07 4.51
CA HIS A 42 7.40 2.50 4.21
C HIS A 42 6.02 3.08 4.59
N ASN A 43 4.98 2.25 4.65
CA ASN A 43 3.63 2.65 5.06
C ASN A 43 3.38 2.46 6.57
N MET A 44 4.10 1.56 7.25
CA MET A 44 3.83 1.10 8.62
C MET A 44 4.95 1.40 9.62
N MET A 45 6.19 1.67 9.18
CA MET A 45 7.29 2.06 10.07
C MET A 45 7.71 3.51 9.79
N ASP A 46 7.85 4.26 10.88
CA ASP A 46 8.63 5.51 10.97
C ASP A 46 8.05 6.78 10.34
N ARG A 47 6.76 7.10 10.52
CA ARG A 47 6.40 8.53 10.43
C ARG A 47 5.58 8.98 11.62
N SER A 48 6.16 9.92 12.35
CA SER A 48 5.44 10.64 13.39
C SER A 48 4.25 11.34 12.77
N GLY A 49 3.05 11.10 13.31
CA GLY A 49 1.90 11.92 12.96
C GLY A 49 2.07 13.26 13.65
N TYR A 50 2.08 14.36 12.92
CA TYR A 50 2.17 15.69 13.50
C TYR A 50 0.75 16.23 13.64
N ILE A 51 0.31 16.38 14.88
CA ILE A 51 -1.02 16.90 15.23
C ILE A 51 -0.86 18.34 15.65
N PHE A 52 -1.69 19.21 15.11
CA PHE A 52 -1.78 20.59 15.55
C PHE A 52 -3.23 20.94 15.88
N ASP A 53 -3.44 21.45 17.08
CA ASP A 53 -4.73 21.93 17.55
C ASP A 53 -4.92 23.40 17.15
N GLY A 54 -5.65 23.64 16.07
CA GLY A 54 -5.99 24.99 15.63
C GLY A 54 -6.31 25.11 14.17
N ILE A 55 -6.33 26.35 13.70
CA ILE A 55 -6.53 26.67 12.28
C ILE A 55 -5.19 27.10 11.72
N MET A 56 -4.83 26.50 10.60
CA MET A 56 -3.62 26.89 9.90
C MET A 56 -3.81 28.21 9.14
N PRO A 57 -2.77 29.03 9.03
CA PRO A 57 -2.77 30.24 8.21
C PRO A 57 -3.15 29.99 6.73
N GLU A 58 -3.61 31.02 6.02
CA GLU A 58 -4.00 30.91 4.60
C GLU A 58 -2.84 30.55 3.66
N ASP A 59 -1.62 30.99 4.01
CA ASP A 59 -0.37 30.77 3.29
C ASP A 59 0.27 29.39 3.56
N SER A 60 -0.43 28.52 4.29
CA SER A 60 0.07 27.18 4.64
C SER A 60 0.53 26.33 3.45
N PRO A 61 -0.16 26.26 2.29
CA PRO A 61 0.32 25.45 1.17
C PRO A 61 1.67 25.90 0.64
N GLU A 62 1.90 27.21 0.59
CA GLU A 62 3.16 27.78 0.10
C GLU A 62 4.27 27.45 1.10
N PHE A 63 4.04 27.69 2.40
CA PHE A 63 5.00 27.36 3.44
C PHE A 63 5.37 25.87 3.43
N PHE A 64 4.37 24.98 3.38
CA PHE A 64 4.60 23.53 3.39
C PHE A 64 5.37 23.06 2.16
N LYS A 65 5.08 23.62 0.98
CA LYS A 65 5.75 23.26 -0.26
C LYS A 65 7.21 23.72 -0.32
N GLU A 66 7.51 24.87 0.28
CA GLU A 66 8.84 25.48 0.21
C GLU A 66 9.77 25.07 1.36
N ASN A 67 9.21 24.76 2.53
CA ASN A 67 9.98 24.62 3.76
C ASN A 67 9.91 23.22 4.40
N LEU A 68 9.00 22.35 3.96
CA LEU A 68 8.78 21.04 4.56
C LEU A 68 8.84 19.91 3.51
N PRO A 69 9.07 18.65 3.94
CA PRO A 69 8.89 17.49 3.08
C PRO A 69 7.45 17.40 2.54
N GLU A 70 7.26 16.64 1.46
CA GLU A 70 5.93 16.45 0.87
C GLU A 70 4.97 15.82 1.89
N VAL A 71 3.73 16.33 1.96
CA VAL A 71 2.68 15.73 2.80
C VAL A 71 2.13 14.49 2.09
N TYR A 72 2.34 13.33 2.70
CA TYR A 72 1.81 12.05 2.20
C TYR A 72 0.30 11.96 2.42
N THR A 73 -0.15 12.24 3.64
CA THR A 73 -1.58 12.30 3.98
C THR A 73 -1.81 13.32 5.08
N ALA A 74 -3.02 13.85 5.14
CA ALA A 74 -3.45 14.59 6.29
C ALA A 74 -4.94 14.38 6.53
N TYR A 75 -5.37 14.70 7.74
CA TYR A 75 -6.74 14.61 8.20
C TYR A 75 -7.15 15.95 8.79
N ALA A 76 -8.32 16.43 8.40
CA ALA A 76 -8.97 17.55 9.06
C ALA A 76 -9.78 16.98 10.23
N ASP A 77 -9.44 17.35 11.46
CA ASP A 77 -10.14 16.86 12.64
C ASP A 77 -11.53 17.52 12.76
N ASN A 78 -12.48 16.78 13.34
CA ASN A 78 -13.90 17.10 13.50
C ASN A 78 -14.19 18.60 13.65
N ALA A 79 -14.82 19.19 12.63
CA ALA A 79 -15.35 20.54 12.71
C ALA A 79 -16.77 20.51 13.30
N VAL A 80 -17.14 21.53 14.05
CA VAL A 80 -18.47 21.67 14.65
C VAL A 80 -19.00 23.06 14.35
N VAL A 81 -20.27 23.17 13.98
CA VAL A 81 -20.98 24.44 13.81
C VAL A 81 -22.20 24.47 14.71
N SER A 82 -22.35 25.56 15.45
CA SER A 82 -23.52 25.79 16.30
C SER A 82 -24.33 26.98 15.79
N TYR A 83 -25.61 26.78 15.50
CA TYR A 83 -26.51 27.80 14.97
C TYR A 83 -27.87 27.79 15.70
N ARG A 84 -28.59 28.91 15.60
CA ARG A 84 -29.93 29.10 16.14
C ARG A 84 -30.96 28.59 15.13
N SER A 85 -31.81 27.67 15.53
CA SER A 85 -32.94 27.18 14.75
C SER A 85 -34.06 28.22 14.65
N THR A 86 -35.03 27.97 13.77
CA THR A 86 -36.24 28.80 13.62
C THR A 86 -37.08 28.88 14.90
N GLU A 87 -36.97 27.87 15.77
CA GLU A 87 -37.67 27.79 17.06
C GLU A 87 -36.84 28.38 18.22
N ASN A 88 -35.74 29.08 17.92
CA ASN A 88 -34.78 29.66 18.86
C ASN A 88 -34.01 28.64 19.73
N TYR A 89 -33.98 27.36 19.35
CA TYR A 89 -33.07 26.39 19.94
C TYR A 89 -31.67 26.54 19.35
N ILE A 90 -30.64 26.20 20.13
CA ILE A 90 -29.27 26.10 19.61
C ILE A 90 -29.03 24.68 19.13
N CYS A 91 -28.78 24.52 17.84
CA CYS A 91 -28.39 23.27 17.20
C CYS A 91 -26.87 23.23 17.07
N THR A 92 -26.27 22.04 17.23
CA THR A 92 -24.84 21.80 17.08
C THR A 92 -24.64 20.62 16.15
N GLU A 93 -24.04 20.85 14.98
CA GLU A 93 -23.82 19.83 13.96
C GLU A 93 -22.33 19.57 13.75
N SER A 94 -22.00 18.31 13.46
CA SER A 94 -20.67 17.95 12.97
C SER A 94 -20.58 18.35 11.51
N ALA A 95 -19.54 19.09 11.14
CA ALA A 95 -19.37 19.63 9.81
C ALA A 95 -18.20 18.98 9.07
N LYS A 96 -18.42 18.70 7.78
CA LYS A 96 -17.35 18.48 6.80
C LYS A 96 -16.80 19.82 6.32
N VAL A 97 -15.52 19.85 6.03
CA VAL A 97 -14.82 21.07 5.65
C VAL A 97 -14.52 21.09 4.15
N ALA A 98 -14.98 22.15 3.48
CA ALA A 98 -14.70 22.38 2.06
C ALA A 98 -13.42 23.22 1.90
N PHE A 99 -12.46 22.68 1.15
CA PHE A 99 -11.17 23.31 0.91
C PHE A 99 -11.06 23.89 -0.51
N ASN A 100 -10.36 25.01 -0.64
CA ASN A 100 -9.97 25.54 -1.96
C ASN A 100 -8.95 24.63 -2.64
N LYS A 101 -8.70 24.87 -3.94
CA LYS A 101 -7.78 24.04 -4.73
C LYS A 101 -6.37 23.92 -4.13
N SER A 102 -5.79 25.01 -3.62
CA SER A 102 -4.42 25.02 -3.07
C SER A 102 -4.31 24.15 -1.81
N MET A 103 -5.30 24.25 -0.92
CA MET A 103 -5.39 23.38 0.26
C MET A 103 -5.61 21.93 -0.16
N LYS A 104 -6.48 21.65 -1.13
CA LYS A 104 -6.68 20.27 -1.64
C LYS A 104 -5.40 19.65 -2.20
N GLU A 105 -4.55 20.45 -2.85
CA GLU A 105 -3.24 19.99 -3.35
C GLU A 105 -2.28 19.63 -2.20
N LEU A 106 -2.33 20.35 -1.08
CA LEU A 106 -1.58 20.00 0.14
C LEU A 106 -2.12 18.70 0.77
N TYR A 107 -3.43 18.46 0.65
CA TYR A 107 -4.16 17.41 1.33
C TYR A 107 -4.54 16.26 0.40
N ARG A 108 -3.58 15.39 0.08
CA ARG A 108 -3.76 14.28 -0.88
C ARG A 108 -4.92 13.32 -0.58
N PHE A 109 -5.36 13.21 0.68
CA PHE A 109 -6.40 12.27 1.11
C PHE A 109 -7.50 12.85 2.02
N ILE A 110 -7.58 14.19 2.18
CA ILE A 110 -8.64 14.75 3.03
C ILE A 110 -10.00 14.57 2.37
N GLN A 111 -10.93 14.05 3.17
CA GLN A 111 -12.39 14.06 2.99
C GLN A 111 -12.84 15.41 2.41
N SER A 112 -12.93 15.50 1.09
CA SER A 112 -13.39 16.72 0.42
C SER A 112 -14.38 16.43 -0.70
N ASP A 113 -14.63 15.15 -0.97
CA ASP A 113 -15.73 14.75 -1.81
C ASP A 113 -16.99 14.73 -0.94
N TYR A 114 -17.84 15.70 -1.22
CA TYR A 114 -19.19 15.76 -0.73
C TYR A 114 -20.13 15.85 -1.91
N ASN A 115 -21.30 15.23 -1.75
CA ASN A 115 -22.35 15.28 -2.75
C ASN A 115 -23.41 16.26 -2.30
N ILE A 116 -23.94 17.03 -3.23
CA ILE A 116 -25.12 17.86 -3.00
C ILE A 116 -26.35 17.13 -3.50
N THR A 117 -27.45 17.23 -2.75
CA THR A 117 -28.77 16.75 -3.13
C THR A 117 -29.60 17.84 -3.80
N ASP A 118 -29.41 19.10 -3.38
CA ASP A 118 -30.09 20.26 -3.93
C ASP A 118 -29.20 21.53 -3.86
N GLY A 119 -29.49 22.52 -4.70
CA GLY A 119 -28.74 23.78 -4.80
C GLY A 119 -27.45 23.66 -5.63
N ARG A 120 -26.32 24.16 -5.11
CA ARG A 120 -25.04 24.18 -5.83
C ARG A 120 -23.82 23.98 -4.93
N PHE A 121 -22.71 23.62 -5.56
CA PHE A 121 -21.38 23.61 -4.95
C PHE A 121 -20.87 25.04 -4.68
N PHE A 122 -19.89 25.15 -3.78
CA PHE A 122 -19.13 26.38 -3.57
C PHE A 122 -18.38 26.80 -4.83
N THR A 123 -18.31 28.11 -5.07
CA THR A 123 -17.37 28.67 -6.06
C THR A 123 -15.97 28.82 -5.43
N GLU A 124 -14.92 28.93 -6.25
CA GLU A 124 -13.56 29.18 -5.74
C GLU A 124 -13.45 30.49 -4.94
N ASP A 125 -14.22 31.51 -5.29
CA ASP A 125 -14.22 32.78 -4.55
C ASP A 125 -14.86 32.60 -3.16
N GLU A 126 -15.88 31.75 -3.04
CA GLU A 126 -16.53 31.44 -1.77
C GLU A 126 -15.64 30.62 -0.82
N LEU A 127 -14.63 29.93 -1.36
CA LEU A 127 -13.64 29.13 -0.63
C LEU A 127 -12.37 29.91 -0.26
N LYS A 128 -12.25 31.19 -0.64
CA LYS A 128 -11.07 32.03 -0.40
C LYS A 128 -11.32 33.22 0.53
N GLY A 129 -12.52 33.37 1.06
CA GLY A 129 -12.86 34.44 2.00
C GLY A 129 -14.02 34.08 2.93
N ASP A 130 -14.49 35.08 3.68
CA ASP A 130 -15.66 34.96 4.55
C ASP A 130 -16.98 35.08 3.75
N SER A 131 -17.24 34.10 2.89
CA SER A 131 -18.45 34.10 2.04
C SER A 131 -19.74 33.93 2.84
N LYS A 132 -19.64 33.37 4.05
CA LYS A 132 -20.77 32.97 4.89
C LYS A 132 -21.75 32.03 4.18
N ALA A 133 -21.33 31.43 3.06
CA ALA A 133 -22.09 30.42 2.36
C ALA A 133 -21.83 29.06 3.01
N ILE A 134 -22.89 28.26 3.15
CA ILE A 134 -22.82 26.89 3.68
C ILE A 134 -23.71 25.95 2.87
N ILE A 135 -23.46 24.66 3.00
CA ILE A 135 -24.36 23.60 2.52
C ILE A 135 -24.89 22.90 3.77
N ALA A 136 -26.21 22.91 3.94
CA ALA A 136 -26.84 22.36 5.13
C ALA A 136 -27.18 20.88 4.96
N GLU A 137 -27.39 20.18 6.07
CA GLU A 137 -27.83 18.79 6.04
C GLU A 137 -29.33 18.71 5.69
N ASN A 138 -29.71 17.75 4.83
CA ASN A 138 -31.09 17.60 4.35
C ASN A 138 -32.11 17.35 5.47
N ASP A 139 -31.71 16.64 6.51
CA ASP A 139 -32.63 16.09 7.52
C ASP A 139 -32.98 17.11 8.63
N CYS A 140 -32.46 18.33 8.56
CA CYS A 140 -32.65 19.37 9.58
C CYS A 140 -33.84 20.31 9.30
N GLY A 141 -34.63 20.08 8.25
CA GLY A 141 -35.74 20.97 7.87
C GLY A 141 -35.30 22.34 7.33
N ILE A 142 -34.05 22.44 6.87
CA ILE A 142 -33.44 23.62 6.26
C ILE A 142 -33.56 23.53 4.74
N ASN A 143 -33.88 24.65 4.09
CA ASN A 143 -34.00 24.75 2.64
C ASN A 143 -32.91 25.64 2.02
N VAL A 144 -32.66 25.45 0.73
CA VAL A 144 -31.80 26.35 -0.04
C VAL A 144 -32.38 27.77 -0.04
N GLY A 145 -31.55 28.76 0.29
CA GLY A 145 -31.95 30.16 0.44
C GLY A 145 -32.26 30.57 1.89
N ASP A 146 -32.35 29.62 2.82
CA ASP A 146 -32.51 29.92 4.24
C ASP A 146 -31.28 30.61 4.82
N ARG A 147 -31.49 31.30 5.94
CA ARG A 147 -30.44 31.96 6.71
C ARG A 147 -30.31 31.32 8.07
N LEU A 148 -29.11 30.83 8.39
CA LEU A 148 -28.78 30.34 9.73
C LEU A 148 -28.07 31.44 10.51
N ILE A 149 -28.32 31.52 11.81
CA ILE A 149 -27.72 32.54 12.66
C ILE A 149 -26.83 31.85 13.69
N ILE A 150 -25.54 32.13 13.68
CA ILE A 150 -24.62 31.74 14.75
C ILE A 150 -24.62 32.89 15.75
N PRO A 151 -25.15 32.69 16.96
CA PRO A 151 -25.16 33.74 17.97
C PRO A 151 -23.75 33.94 18.51
N ASP A 152 -23.29 35.19 18.57
CA ASP A 152 -21.94 35.55 19.00
C ASP A 152 -22.00 36.84 19.84
N ASP A 153 -21.16 36.93 20.88
CA ASP A 153 -21.11 38.09 21.77
C ASP A 153 -20.62 39.36 21.06
N LYS A 154 -19.91 39.22 19.94
CA LYS A 154 -19.45 40.30 19.07
C LYS A 154 -20.47 40.69 17.99
N GLY A 155 -21.61 40.00 17.94
CA GLY A 155 -22.68 40.21 16.98
C GLY A 155 -22.97 38.95 16.17
N ASP A 156 -24.25 38.61 16.06
CA ASP A 156 -24.76 37.44 15.35
C ASP A 156 -24.18 37.32 13.91
N ILE A 157 -23.64 36.14 13.60
CA ILE A 157 -23.11 35.82 12.26
C ILE A 157 -24.21 35.15 11.45
N VAL A 158 -24.54 35.72 10.30
CA VAL A 158 -25.58 35.21 9.41
C VAL A 158 -24.95 34.40 8.28
N LEU A 159 -25.31 33.12 8.20
CA LEU A 159 -24.93 32.18 7.15
C LEU A 159 -26.04 32.04 6.12
N ASN A 160 -25.68 31.89 4.85
CA ASN A 160 -26.61 31.68 3.74
C ASN A 160 -26.50 30.22 3.25
N VAL A 161 -27.62 29.51 3.21
CA VAL A 161 -27.68 28.13 2.73
C VAL A 161 -27.74 28.14 1.20
N ILE A 162 -26.69 27.64 0.55
CA ILE A 162 -26.57 27.60 -0.92
C ILE A 162 -26.82 26.22 -1.54
N GLY A 163 -26.90 25.19 -0.70
CA GLY A 163 -27.17 23.82 -1.11
C GLY A 163 -27.53 22.95 0.09
N LEU A 164 -27.93 21.72 -0.21
CA LEU A 164 -28.18 20.67 0.78
C LEU A 164 -27.37 19.41 0.47
N SER A 165 -27.02 18.64 1.50
CA SER A 165 -26.26 17.39 1.40
C SER A 165 -26.55 16.44 2.56
N ASP A 166 -25.98 15.23 2.51
CA ASP A 166 -26.08 14.24 3.59
C ASP A 166 -25.28 14.62 4.83
N ASP A 167 -24.32 15.54 4.70
CA ASP A 167 -23.55 16.09 5.81
C ASP A 167 -23.68 17.62 5.83
N PHE A 168 -23.47 18.25 6.98
CA PHE A 168 -23.33 19.72 7.05
C PHE A 168 -21.94 20.14 6.55
N ILE A 169 -21.84 21.15 5.66
CA ILE A 169 -20.57 21.48 4.98
C ILE A 169 -20.28 22.96 5.01
N VAL A 170 -19.04 23.28 5.39
CA VAL A 170 -18.60 24.63 5.67
C VAL A 170 -17.24 24.88 5.02
N PRO A 171 -17.02 26.03 4.36
CA PRO A 171 -15.70 26.40 3.86
C PRO A 171 -14.65 26.45 4.98
N TYR A 172 -13.44 25.96 4.72
CA TYR A 172 -12.33 26.08 5.68
C TYR A 172 -12.08 27.54 6.09
N THR A 173 -12.21 28.47 5.14
CA THR A 173 -12.01 29.89 5.38
C THR A 173 -12.97 30.48 6.40
N PHE A 174 -14.19 29.95 6.52
CA PHE A 174 -15.12 30.40 7.55
C PHE A 174 -14.52 30.24 8.95
N PHE A 175 -13.80 29.15 9.22
CA PHE A 175 -13.15 28.95 10.51
C PHE A 175 -12.03 29.97 10.75
N LEU A 176 -11.31 30.44 9.72
CA LEU A 176 -10.29 31.49 9.90
C LEU A 176 -10.86 32.77 10.52
N TYR A 177 -12.11 33.10 10.20
CA TYR A 177 -12.77 34.31 10.70
C TYR A 177 -13.60 34.07 11.96
N HIS A 178 -14.26 32.91 12.07
CA HIS A 178 -15.30 32.64 13.07
C HIS A 178 -15.00 31.44 13.97
N ASN A 179 -13.73 31.09 14.17
CA ASN A 179 -13.38 30.04 15.12
C ASN A 179 -13.70 30.44 16.55
N ASN A 180 -14.25 29.50 17.31
CA ASN A 180 -14.78 29.73 18.66
C ASN A 180 -15.90 30.77 18.72
N SER A 181 -16.52 31.11 17.57
CA SER A 181 -17.76 31.91 17.55
C SER A 181 -18.93 31.09 18.05
N GLY A 182 -19.73 31.68 18.92
CA GLY A 182 -20.80 30.96 19.62
C GLY A 182 -20.94 31.42 21.07
N ILE A 183 -22.18 31.48 21.57
CA ILE A 183 -22.43 31.72 22.99
C ILE A 183 -22.26 30.41 23.76
N TYR A 184 -21.34 30.41 24.72
CA TYR A 184 -21.17 29.34 25.69
C TYR A 184 -22.23 29.49 26.79
N VAL A 185 -23.27 28.67 26.79
CA VAL A 185 -24.22 28.63 27.90
C VAL A 185 -23.72 27.60 28.90
N LYS A 186 -23.05 28.09 29.95
CA LYS A 186 -22.71 27.30 31.13
C LYS A 186 -23.69 27.69 32.22
N ASP A 187 -24.80 26.96 32.31
CA ASP A 187 -25.79 27.25 33.34
C ASP A 187 -25.86 26.07 34.31
N GLU A 188 -25.42 26.31 35.55
CA GLU A 188 -25.41 25.34 36.65
C GLU A 188 -26.84 25.00 37.12
N ASP A 189 -27.84 25.83 36.77
CA ASP A 189 -29.25 25.63 37.15
C ASP A 189 -30.08 24.88 36.09
N PHE A 190 -29.51 24.57 34.91
CA PHE A 190 -30.18 23.91 33.79
C PHE A 190 -29.69 22.47 33.56
N GLU A 191 -29.48 21.69 34.63
CA GLU A 191 -29.02 20.29 34.55
C GLU A 191 -29.93 19.31 33.76
N ASN A 192 -31.09 19.73 33.23
CA ASN A 192 -32.06 18.78 32.69
C ASN A 192 -32.57 18.96 31.25
N GLU A 193 -32.13 19.91 30.41
CA GLU A 193 -32.58 19.84 29.00
C GLU A 193 -31.78 20.57 27.91
N MET A 194 -30.71 21.31 28.21
CA MET A 194 -29.85 21.87 27.15
C MET A 194 -28.43 21.34 27.24
N LYS A 195 -28.15 20.38 26.36
CA LYS A 195 -26.82 19.85 26.04
C LYS A 195 -25.82 21.00 25.93
N ASN A 196 -24.67 20.87 26.57
CA ASN A 196 -23.49 21.74 26.42
C ASN A 196 -23.35 22.23 24.96
N THR A 197 -23.66 23.50 24.69
CA THR A 197 -23.47 24.06 23.36
C THR A 197 -21.99 24.36 23.16
N ALA A 198 -21.34 23.60 22.27
CA ALA A 198 -19.97 23.86 21.90
C ALA A 198 -19.94 25.06 20.94
N PRO A 199 -19.02 26.03 21.09
CA PRO A 199 -18.84 27.06 20.08
C PRO A 199 -18.43 26.40 18.76
N THR A 200 -18.70 27.10 17.66
CA THR A 200 -18.23 26.70 16.34
C THR A 200 -16.72 26.53 16.41
N LYS A 201 -16.22 25.34 16.07
CA LYS A 201 -14.81 25.01 16.30
C LYS A 201 -14.26 24.07 15.24
N TYR A 202 -13.10 24.43 14.72
CA TYR A 202 -12.22 23.53 14.01
C TYR A 202 -11.14 23.03 14.97
N ASN A 203 -11.09 21.71 15.20
CA ASN A 203 -10.26 21.15 16.26
C ASN A 203 -8.79 21.01 15.89
N GLY A 204 -8.44 20.95 14.60
CA GLY A 204 -7.06 20.80 14.19
C GLY A 204 -6.91 20.05 12.88
N ALA A 205 -5.65 19.81 12.54
CA ALA A 205 -5.29 18.94 11.45
C ALA A 205 -4.13 18.03 11.87
N ARG A 206 -4.15 16.81 11.34
CA ARG A 206 -3.07 15.83 11.49
C ARG A 206 -2.37 15.66 10.17
N PHE A 207 -1.05 15.76 10.18
CA PHE A 207 -0.20 15.63 9.00
C PHE A 207 0.73 14.45 9.10
N PHE A 208 0.96 13.81 7.97
CA PHE A 208 1.96 12.76 7.79
C PHE A 208 2.80 13.13 6.58
N PHE A 209 4.09 13.34 6.80
CA PHE A 209 5.04 13.76 5.77
C PHE A 209 5.62 12.55 5.00
N THR A 210 6.44 12.80 3.97
CA THR A 210 7.23 11.78 3.28
C THR A 210 8.50 11.36 4.03
N SER A 211 8.88 12.11 5.05
CA SER A 211 9.98 11.84 5.98
C SER A 211 9.66 12.52 7.31
N ASP A 212 10.21 12.02 8.41
CA ASP A 212 10.15 12.75 9.67
C ASP A 212 10.78 14.14 9.51
N LEU A 213 10.20 15.13 10.18
CA LEU A 213 10.75 16.48 10.24
C LEU A 213 12.04 16.47 11.06
N SER A 214 13.08 17.13 10.55
CA SER A 214 14.24 17.50 11.36
C SER A 214 13.87 18.50 12.45
N ASP A 215 14.72 18.66 13.47
CA ASP A 215 14.48 19.61 14.57
C ASP A 215 14.28 21.05 14.06
N ASP A 216 15.04 21.44 13.02
CA ASP A 216 14.93 22.76 12.39
C ASP A 216 13.60 22.94 11.64
N GLU A 217 13.14 21.91 10.91
CA GLU A 217 11.86 21.92 10.20
C GLU A 217 10.67 21.90 11.16
N LEU A 218 10.75 21.12 12.25
CA LEU A 218 9.74 21.11 13.30
C LEU A 218 9.66 22.49 13.97
N GLN A 219 10.80 23.10 14.30
CA GLN A 219 10.83 24.44 14.88
C GLN A 219 10.27 25.48 13.91
N ALA A 220 10.58 25.40 12.61
CA ALA A 220 10.01 26.28 11.60
C ALA A 220 8.48 26.13 11.51
N LEU A 221 7.97 24.89 11.56
CA LEU A 221 6.54 24.61 11.56
C LEU A 221 5.84 25.17 12.82
N GLU A 222 6.42 24.98 14.01
CA GLU A 222 5.88 25.53 15.26
C GLU A 222 5.87 27.07 15.26
N GLN A 223 6.92 27.70 14.74
CA GLN A 223 6.99 29.15 14.58
C GLN A 223 5.94 29.68 13.60
N PHE A 224 5.76 28.98 12.47
CA PHE A 224 4.76 29.33 11.46
C PHE A 224 3.33 29.21 11.99
N LEU A 225 3.03 28.12 12.69
CA LEU A 225 1.70 27.88 13.27
C LEU A 225 1.44 28.71 14.54
N GLY A 226 2.48 29.25 15.17
CA GLY A 226 2.39 29.98 16.43
C GLY A 226 1.91 29.13 17.61
N LYS A 227 1.98 27.79 17.49
CA LYS A 227 1.60 26.83 18.53
C LYS A 227 2.50 25.62 18.51
N VAL A 228 2.46 24.89 19.62
CA VAL A 228 3.12 23.60 19.78
C VAL A 228 2.50 22.58 18.83
N VAL A 229 3.35 21.81 18.16
CA VAL A 229 2.94 20.67 17.33
C VAL A 229 3.12 19.40 18.15
N TYR A 230 2.04 18.66 18.35
CA TYR A 230 2.07 17.41 19.07
C TYR A 230 2.54 16.29 18.15
N ILE A 231 3.65 15.67 18.52
CA ILE A 231 4.17 14.50 17.83
C ILE A 231 3.42 13.28 18.36
N GLN A 232 2.50 12.74 17.55
CA GLN A 232 1.90 11.44 17.83
C GLN A 232 2.99 10.39 17.64
N PRO A 233 3.39 9.67 18.71
CA PRO A 233 4.36 8.59 18.57
C PRO A 233 3.81 7.58 17.56
N PRO A 234 4.67 6.98 16.72
CA PRO A 234 4.23 6.01 15.72
C PRO A 234 3.35 4.96 16.41
N ASN A 235 2.18 4.69 15.83
CA ASN A 235 1.23 3.74 16.37
C ASN A 235 1.90 2.36 16.43
N ARG A 236 2.47 2.01 17.59
CA ARG A 236 3.10 0.71 17.85
C ARG A 236 2.00 -0.32 18.05
N GLU A 237 1.23 -0.63 17.01
CA GLU A 237 0.42 -1.86 16.99
C GLU A 237 1.37 -3.06 16.91
N ASN A 238 1.87 -3.50 18.07
CA ASN A 238 2.62 -4.74 18.31
C ASN A 238 3.52 -5.20 17.14
N ASN A 239 4.38 -4.28 16.71
CA ASN A 239 5.20 -4.33 15.50
C ASN A 239 6.16 -5.53 15.41
N ASP A 240 6.47 -6.17 16.54
CA ASP A 240 7.24 -7.41 16.58
C ASP A 240 6.50 -8.53 15.84
N SER A 241 5.16 -8.56 15.93
CA SER A 241 4.34 -9.62 15.32
C SER A 241 4.40 -9.56 13.80
N VAL A 242 4.35 -8.36 13.22
CA VAL A 242 4.37 -8.16 11.76
C VAL A 242 5.75 -8.48 11.19
N ILE A 243 6.83 -7.97 11.81
CA ILE A 243 8.22 -8.29 11.40
C ILE A 243 8.48 -9.79 11.53
N ILE A 244 8.03 -10.43 12.62
CA ILE A 244 8.17 -11.88 12.81
C ILE A 244 7.37 -12.65 11.75
N ILE A 245 6.14 -12.25 11.45
CA ILE A 245 5.33 -12.89 10.39
C ILE A 245 6.01 -12.76 9.04
N TYR A 246 6.53 -11.58 8.68
CA TYR A 246 7.28 -11.39 7.43
C TYR A 246 8.59 -12.18 7.41
N ALA A 247 9.32 -12.24 8.52
CA ALA A 247 10.54 -13.05 8.63
C ALA A 247 10.25 -14.55 8.52
N ILE A 248 9.14 -15.03 9.09
CA ILE A 248 8.67 -16.42 8.98
C ILE A 248 8.22 -16.73 7.55
N ILE A 249 7.47 -15.84 6.89
CA ILE A 249 7.02 -16.00 5.51
C ILE A 249 8.24 -16.00 4.57
N THR A 250 9.13 -15.01 4.69
CA THR A 250 10.34 -14.89 3.88
C THR A 250 11.27 -16.08 4.11
N GLY A 251 11.49 -16.47 5.38
CA GLY A 251 12.28 -17.64 5.74
C GLY A 251 11.67 -18.95 5.21
N GLY A 252 10.35 -19.12 5.32
CA GLY A 252 9.62 -20.26 4.80
C GLY A 252 9.71 -20.37 3.27
N ILE A 253 9.63 -19.25 2.56
CA ILE A 253 9.79 -19.19 1.10
C ILE A 253 11.23 -19.54 0.69
N VAL A 254 12.26 -19.01 1.38
CA VAL A 254 13.67 -19.35 1.11
C VAL A 254 13.93 -20.84 1.33
N VAL A 255 13.47 -21.39 2.45
CA VAL A 255 13.59 -22.83 2.75
C VAL A 255 12.89 -23.67 1.68
N THR A 256 11.68 -23.30 1.28
CA THR A 256 10.93 -23.98 0.21
C THR A 256 11.66 -23.91 -1.13
N GLY A 257 12.28 -22.76 -1.45
CA GLY A 257 13.11 -22.59 -2.64
C GLY A 257 14.34 -23.52 -2.65
N ILE A 258 15.03 -23.65 -1.51
CA ILE A 258 16.18 -24.56 -1.35
C ILE A 258 15.74 -26.03 -1.50
N PHE A 259 14.65 -26.43 -0.83
CA PHE A 259 14.10 -27.78 -0.97
C PHE A 259 13.70 -28.09 -2.42
N THR A 260 13.12 -27.13 -3.11
CA THR A 260 12.75 -27.26 -4.53
C THR A 260 13.98 -27.46 -5.42
N ALA A 261 15.07 -26.71 -5.17
CA ALA A 261 16.34 -26.88 -5.87
C ALA A 261 16.98 -28.26 -5.61
N LEU A 262 16.95 -28.74 -4.36
CA LEU A 262 17.46 -30.07 -3.99
C LEU A 262 16.63 -31.21 -4.59
N LEU A 263 15.31 -31.06 -4.67
CA LEU A 263 14.42 -32.01 -5.34
C LEU A 263 14.73 -32.09 -6.84
N LEU A 264 14.88 -30.94 -7.51
CA LEU A 264 15.28 -30.89 -8.91
C LEU A 264 16.65 -31.54 -9.15
N LEU A 265 17.63 -31.30 -8.27
CA LEU A 265 18.94 -31.95 -8.33
C LEU A 265 18.82 -33.48 -8.23
N THR A 266 18.11 -33.96 -7.22
CA THR A 266 17.92 -35.40 -6.97
C THR A 266 17.25 -36.09 -8.15
N LEU A 267 16.25 -35.42 -8.73
CA LEU A 267 15.47 -35.91 -9.86
C LEU A 267 16.29 -35.94 -11.15
N MET A 268 17.15 -34.95 -11.37
CA MET A 268 18.08 -34.91 -12.50
C MET A 268 19.18 -35.97 -12.38
N LEU A 269 19.69 -36.24 -11.19
CA LEU A 269 20.60 -37.36 -10.94
C LEU A 269 19.91 -38.70 -11.25
N HIS A 270 18.67 -38.88 -10.81
CA HIS A 270 17.89 -40.09 -11.10
C HIS A 270 17.64 -40.29 -12.61
N LEU A 271 17.25 -39.23 -13.34
CA LEU A 271 17.09 -39.29 -14.79
C LEU A 271 18.41 -39.61 -15.52
N THR A 272 19.51 -39.06 -15.01
CA THR A 272 20.85 -39.31 -15.53
C THR A 272 21.25 -40.78 -15.35
N ASP A 273 20.98 -41.35 -14.17
CA ASP A 273 21.24 -42.76 -13.87
C ASP A 273 20.38 -43.67 -14.77
N ASN A 274 19.09 -43.33 -14.98
CA ASN A 274 18.21 -44.09 -15.87
C ASN A 274 18.60 -43.97 -17.36
N CYS A 275 19.29 -42.90 -17.75
CA CYS A 275 19.82 -42.72 -19.10
C CYS A 275 21.27 -43.20 -19.26
N SER A 276 21.87 -43.78 -18.21
CA SER A 276 23.27 -44.21 -18.18
C SER A 276 23.61 -45.16 -19.33
N GLU A 277 22.73 -46.11 -19.64
CA GLU A 277 22.91 -47.07 -20.74
C GLU A 277 22.99 -46.37 -22.11
N GLN A 278 22.10 -45.40 -22.36
CA GLN A 278 22.08 -44.63 -23.61
C GLN A 278 23.29 -43.68 -23.71
N ILE A 279 23.70 -43.09 -22.58
CA ILE A 279 24.90 -42.25 -22.50
C ILE A 279 26.16 -43.09 -22.75
N ASN A 280 26.21 -44.33 -22.23
CA ASN A 280 27.31 -45.26 -22.45
C ASN A 280 27.39 -45.69 -23.91
N VAL A 281 26.27 -45.95 -24.59
CA VAL A 281 26.25 -46.18 -26.04
C VAL A 281 26.87 -45.01 -26.79
N LEU A 282 26.56 -43.75 -26.45
CA LEU A 282 27.19 -42.59 -27.08
C LEU A 282 28.70 -42.50 -26.83
N LYS A 283 29.15 -42.79 -25.61
CA LYS A 283 30.58 -42.81 -25.27
C LYS A 283 31.33 -43.88 -26.06
N VAL A 284 30.75 -45.08 -26.19
CA VAL A 284 31.32 -46.20 -26.97
C VAL A 284 31.39 -45.86 -28.47
N THR A 285 30.47 -45.04 -28.99
CA THR A 285 30.54 -44.54 -30.38
C THR A 285 31.57 -43.41 -30.60
N GLY A 286 32.39 -43.06 -29.59
CA GLY A 286 33.45 -42.06 -29.70
C GLY A 286 33.04 -40.63 -29.36
N CYS A 287 31.86 -40.42 -28.77
CA CYS A 287 31.43 -39.10 -28.33
C CYS A 287 32.23 -38.63 -27.10
N LYS A 288 32.86 -37.45 -27.20
CA LYS A 288 33.57 -36.83 -26.08
C LYS A 288 32.59 -36.43 -24.97
N SER A 289 33.08 -36.33 -23.73
CA SER A 289 32.27 -35.99 -22.55
C SER A 289 31.63 -34.59 -22.63
N MET A 290 32.29 -33.63 -23.26
CA MET A 290 31.84 -32.23 -23.37
C MET A 290 30.50 -32.08 -24.13
N PRO A 291 30.30 -32.68 -25.34
CA PRO A 291 29.01 -32.71 -26.01
C PRO A 291 27.85 -33.30 -25.20
N ILE A 292 28.12 -34.33 -24.37
CA ILE A 292 27.09 -34.98 -23.54
C ILE A 292 26.63 -34.03 -22.45
N THR A 293 27.56 -33.37 -21.76
CA THR A 293 27.26 -32.34 -20.76
C THR A 293 26.44 -31.19 -21.37
N LEU A 294 26.82 -30.74 -22.57
CA LEU A 294 26.16 -29.64 -23.26
C LEU A 294 24.74 -29.99 -23.72
N LEU A 295 24.51 -31.25 -24.08
CA LEU A 295 23.17 -31.75 -24.42
C LEU A 295 22.26 -31.80 -23.20
N LEU A 296 22.74 -32.33 -22.06
CA LEU A 296 21.93 -32.37 -20.84
C LEU A 296 21.65 -30.96 -20.29
N SER A 297 22.61 -30.03 -20.37
CA SER A 297 22.37 -28.64 -19.98
C SER A 297 21.33 -27.98 -20.87
N ALA A 298 21.37 -28.23 -22.19
CA ALA A 298 20.37 -27.71 -23.14
C ALA A 298 18.96 -28.24 -22.86
N VAL A 299 18.82 -29.54 -22.55
CA VAL A 299 17.52 -30.14 -22.18
C VAL A 299 16.98 -29.48 -20.91
N THR A 300 17.84 -29.26 -19.92
CA THR A 300 17.40 -28.67 -18.64
C THR A 300 17.00 -27.20 -18.79
N LEU A 301 17.79 -26.41 -19.54
CA LEU A 301 17.44 -25.02 -19.88
C LEU A 301 16.11 -24.93 -20.64
N THR A 302 15.80 -25.93 -21.47
CA THR A 302 14.51 -25.97 -22.18
C THR A 302 13.35 -26.15 -21.19
N TYR A 303 13.48 -27.05 -20.20
CA TYR A 303 12.47 -27.19 -19.15
C TYR A 303 12.33 -25.91 -18.32
N THR A 304 13.43 -25.26 -17.95
CA THR A 304 13.41 -23.96 -17.24
C THR A 304 12.67 -22.89 -18.03
N ALA A 305 12.95 -22.78 -19.33
CA ALA A 305 12.31 -21.81 -20.21
C ALA A 305 10.81 -22.06 -20.36
N VAL A 306 10.39 -23.32 -20.50
CA VAL A 306 8.97 -23.69 -20.57
C VAL A 306 8.25 -23.38 -19.26
N SER A 307 8.86 -23.67 -18.11
CA SER A 307 8.29 -23.32 -16.80
C SER A 307 8.15 -21.81 -16.61
N PHE A 308 9.08 -21.01 -17.14
CA PHE A 308 8.97 -19.55 -17.12
C PHE A 308 7.81 -19.03 -17.97
N ILE A 309 7.64 -19.56 -19.18
CA ILE A 309 6.50 -19.23 -20.05
C ILE A 309 5.18 -19.57 -19.33
N CYS A 310 5.12 -20.71 -18.65
CA CYS A 310 3.94 -21.10 -17.88
C CYS A 310 3.70 -20.20 -16.65
N ALA A 311 4.76 -19.75 -15.97
CA ALA A 311 4.62 -18.79 -14.87
C ALA A 311 4.05 -17.44 -15.36
N ILE A 312 4.48 -16.95 -16.52
CA ILE A 312 3.90 -15.74 -17.14
C ILE A 312 2.43 -15.97 -17.52
N ALA A 313 2.11 -17.11 -18.13
CA ALA A 313 0.73 -17.42 -18.52
C ALA A 313 -0.22 -17.53 -17.32
N LEU A 314 0.29 -18.00 -16.17
CA LEU A 314 -0.46 -18.11 -14.91
C LEU A 314 -0.44 -16.81 -14.08
N SER A 315 0.29 -15.78 -14.52
CA SER A 315 0.42 -14.51 -13.79
C SER A 315 -0.93 -13.83 -13.48
N PRO A 316 -1.97 -13.82 -14.35
CA PRO A 316 -3.23 -13.15 -14.02
C PRO A 316 -3.95 -13.82 -12.85
N ILE A 317 -3.88 -15.16 -12.76
CA ILE A 317 -4.46 -15.93 -11.66
C ILE A 317 -3.70 -15.64 -10.36
N PHE A 318 -2.38 -15.54 -10.45
CA PHE A 318 -1.54 -15.18 -9.32
C PHE A 318 -1.83 -13.76 -8.82
N THR A 319 -1.96 -12.78 -9.72
CA THR A 319 -2.32 -11.40 -9.35
C THR A 319 -3.69 -11.34 -8.67
N ALA A 320 -4.70 -12.01 -9.22
CA ALA A 320 -6.04 -12.06 -8.60
C ALA A 320 -6.01 -12.69 -7.19
N LEU A 321 -5.16 -13.71 -6.99
CA LEU A 321 -4.92 -14.29 -5.67
C LEU A 321 -4.27 -13.29 -4.71
N MET A 322 -3.27 -12.54 -5.16
CA MET A 322 -2.58 -11.52 -4.35
C MET A 322 -3.52 -10.37 -3.96
N GLU A 323 -4.39 -9.92 -4.87
CA GLU A 323 -5.43 -8.94 -4.59
C GLU A 323 -6.46 -9.46 -3.57
N THR A 324 -6.88 -10.72 -3.70
CA THR A 324 -7.80 -11.36 -2.74
C THR A 324 -7.18 -11.48 -1.34
N LEU A 325 -5.87 -11.77 -1.29
CA LEU A 325 -5.08 -11.81 -0.06
C LEU A 325 -4.72 -10.42 0.47
N ARG A 326 -5.12 -9.33 -0.22
CA ARG A 326 -4.83 -7.94 0.15
C ARG A 326 -3.34 -7.63 0.33
N MET A 327 -2.48 -8.25 -0.48
CA MET A 327 -1.05 -7.93 -0.48
C MET A 327 -0.83 -6.57 -1.14
N GLU A 328 -0.01 -5.70 -0.52
CA GLU A 328 0.23 -4.33 -1.01
C GLU A 328 1.02 -4.28 -2.32
N TYR A 329 1.77 -5.33 -2.64
CA TYR A 329 2.63 -5.38 -3.83
C TYR A 329 2.17 -6.42 -4.84
N VAL A 330 1.96 -5.97 -6.07
CA VAL A 330 1.68 -6.80 -7.25
C VAL A 330 2.98 -7.00 -8.05
N PRO A 331 3.37 -8.25 -8.38
CA PRO A 331 4.62 -8.51 -9.09
C PRO A 331 4.62 -7.91 -10.50
N THR A 332 5.73 -7.28 -10.85
CA THR A 332 5.98 -6.67 -12.15
C THR A 332 6.76 -7.60 -13.08
N ALA A 333 6.79 -7.30 -14.38
CA ALA A 333 7.56 -8.07 -15.36
C ALA A 333 9.06 -8.21 -14.98
N PHE A 334 9.60 -7.24 -14.25
CA PHE A 334 10.97 -7.28 -13.76
C PHE A 334 11.18 -8.37 -12.70
N ASP A 335 10.22 -8.58 -11.80
CA ASP A 335 10.29 -9.60 -10.75
C ASP A 335 10.22 -11.01 -11.33
N TYR A 336 9.40 -11.21 -12.37
CA TYR A 336 9.36 -12.45 -13.14
C TYR A 336 10.71 -12.73 -13.82
N LEU A 337 11.30 -11.71 -14.47
CA LEU A 337 12.60 -11.84 -15.12
C LEU A 337 13.71 -12.18 -14.11
N LEU A 338 13.75 -11.48 -12.98
CA LEU A 338 14.75 -11.70 -11.93
C LEU A 338 14.61 -13.10 -11.31
N SER A 339 13.38 -13.53 -11.04
CA SER A 339 13.08 -14.89 -10.57
C SER A 339 13.56 -15.96 -11.54
N PHE A 340 13.37 -15.75 -12.85
CA PHE A 340 13.85 -16.65 -13.88
C PHE A 340 15.39 -16.72 -13.94
N VAL A 341 16.07 -15.59 -13.84
CA VAL A 341 17.55 -15.54 -13.83
C VAL A 341 18.10 -16.29 -12.63
N ILE A 342 17.58 -16.04 -11.43
CA ILE A 342 18.00 -16.72 -10.20
C ILE A 342 17.76 -18.22 -10.30
N TYR A 343 16.55 -18.62 -10.72
CA TYR A 343 16.19 -20.03 -10.89
C TYR A 343 17.10 -20.74 -11.91
N SER A 344 17.40 -20.09 -13.04
CA SER A 344 18.32 -20.61 -14.06
C SER A 344 19.73 -20.81 -13.53
N ILE A 345 20.26 -19.85 -12.75
CA ILE A 345 21.58 -19.95 -12.13
C ILE A 345 21.63 -21.11 -11.13
N ILE A 346 20.62 -21.24 -10.27
CA ILE A 346 20.54 -22.32 -9.28
C ILE A 346 20.54 -23.68 -9.96
N ILE A 347 19.77 -23.85 -11.03
CA ILE A 347 19.75 -25.10 -11.79
C ILE A 347 21.12 -25.39 -12.39
N ILE A 348 21.75 -24.43 -13.07
CA ILE A 348 23.06 -24.63 -13.69
C ILE A 348 24.10 -25.05 -12.65
N ILE A 349 24.15 -24.36 -11.50
CA ILE A 349 25.07 -24.68 -10.41
C ILE A 349 24.80 -26.08 -9.86
N SER A 350 23.52 -26.40 -9.63
CA SER A 350 23.10 -27.70 -9.08
C SER A 350 23.46 -28.85 -10.01
N LEU A 351 23.49 -28.65 -11.33
CA LEU A 351 23.81 -29.69 -12.30
C LEU A 351 25.31 -29.97 -12.45
N LEU A 352 26.19 -29.05 -12.05
CA LEU A 352 27.65 -29.20 -12.19
C LEU A 352 28.21 -30.51 -11.56
N PRO A 353 27.80 -30.92 -10.34
CA PRO A 353 28.22 -32.19 -9.75
C PRO A 353 27.75 -33.42 -10.54
N GLY A 354 26.50 -33.41 -11.03
CA GLY A 354 25.93 -34.49 -11.85
C GLY A 354 26.68 -34.65 -13.17
N PHE A 355 26.98 -33.54 -13.83
CA PHE A 355 27.77 -33.52 -15.07
C PHE A 355 29.20 -34.01 -14.87
N LYS A 356 29.85 -33.60 -13.77
CA LYS A 356 31.17 -34.13 -13.42
C LYS A 356 31.15 -35.65 -13.27
N ARG A 357 30.17 -36.20 -12.56
CA ARG A 357 30.02 -37.65 -12.34
C ARG A 357 29.78 -38.43 -13.65
N VAL A 358 28.95 -37.90 -14.54
CA VAL A 358 28.72 -38.50 -15.87
C VAL A 358 29.97 -38.42 -16.74
N SER A 359 30.72 -37.31 -16.68
CA SER A 359 31.92 -37.12 -17.48
C SER A 359 33.11 -37.99 -17.03
N SER A 360 33.20 -38.32 -15.74
CA SER A 360 34.29 -39.11 -15.15
C SER A 360 34.02 -40.61 -15.10
N ALA A 361 32.77 -41.05 -15.16
CA ALA A 361 32.42 -42.46 -15.19
C ALA A 361 32.77 -43.08 -16.56
N THR A 362 33.96 -43.68 -16.66
CA THR A 362 34.21 -44.77 -17.60
C THR A 362 33.61 -46.01 -16.96
N TYR A 363 32.40 -46.41 -17.36
CA TYR A 363 31.89 -47.72 -16.94
C TYR A 363 32.78 -48.77 -17.60
N ALA A 364 33.62 -49.41 -16.79
CA ALA A 364 34.42 -50.53 -17.22
C ALA A 364 33.47 -51.63 -17.69
N ASN A 365 33.39 -51.85 -19.00
CA ASN A 365 32.97 -53.14 -19.52
C ASN A 365 33.99 -54.17 -19.04
N GLY A 366 33.70 -54.77 -17.89
CA GLY A 366 34.30 -55.99 -17.37
C GLY A 366 33.25 -57.09 -17.31
N GLY A 367 32.50 -57.28 -18.40
CA GLY A 367 31.65 -58.45 -18.62
C GLY A 367 31.94 -58.94 -20.03
N ALA A 368 32.64 -60.05 -20.13
CA ALA A 368 33.04 -60.69 -21.38
C ALA A 368 31.82 -61.07 -22.24
N ILE A 369 32.08 -61.15 -23.55
CA ILE A 369 31.20 -61.66 -24.62
C ILE A 369 30.71 -63.07 -24.27
#